data_AF-A0A257S319-F1
#
_entry.id   AF-A0A257S319-F1
#
_cell.length_a   1.000
_cell.length_b   1.000
_cell.length_c   1.000
_cell.angle_alpha   90.00
_cell.angle_beta   90.00
_cell.angle_gamma   90.00
#
_symmetry.space_group_name_H-M   'P 1'
#
loop_
_entity.id
_entity.type
_entity.pdbx_description
1 polymer ?
#
loop_
_entity_poly.entity_id
_entity_poly.type
_entity_poly.pdbx_seq_one_letter_code
_entity_poly.pdbx_strand_id
1 'polypeptide(L)'
;MLDMAETGTAVVPETVPETVRVIEADGPVLVFGGCYSNLQATRALLEAARAHGIPPERMICTGDVVAYGADPQACAALIRDHGIATVMGNCEEQLGAGAADCGCGFTEGSSCDRLA
;
A
#
# COMPACT_ATOMS: atom_id res chain seq x y z
N MET A 1 -26.06 9.44 31.88
CA MET A 1 -25.08 8.42 31.45
C MET A 1 -25.23 8.36 29.95
N LEU A 2 -24.26 8.90 29.20
CA LEU A 2 -24.37 9.15 27.76
C LEU A 2 -24.57 7.82 27.03
N ASP A 3 -25.65 7.76 26.26
CA ASP A 3 -25.97 6.69 25.33
C ASP A 3 -24.94 6.74 24.19
N MET A 4 -24.27 5.62 23.92
CA MET A 4 -23.22 5.48 22.89
C MET A 4 -23.66 4.54 21.77
N ALA A 5 -24.91 4.63 21.35
CA ALA A 5 -25.44 3.85 20.24
C ALA A 5 -25.90 4.75 19.07
N GLU A 6 -24.95 5.43 18.44
CA GLU A 6 -25.11 5.89 17.05
C GLU A 6 -23.99 5.26 16.21
N THR A 7 -24.19 4.00 15.83
CA THR A 7 -23.47 3.39 14.71
C THR A 7 -23.92 4.11 13.45
N GLY A 8 -23.17 5.14 13.06
CA GLY A 8 -23.36 5.79 11.76
C GLY A 8 -23.24 4.74 10.66
N THR A 9 -24.31 4.57 9.88
CA THR A 9 -24.28 3.79 8.64
C THR A 9 -23.12 4.29 7.79
N ALA A 10 -22.18 3.39 7.46
CA ALA A 10 -21.13 3.68 6.50
C ALA A 10 -21.78 4.23 5.22
N VAL A 11 -21.37 5.42 4.81
CA VAL A 11 -21.80 6.00 3.53
C VAL A 11 -21.08 5.22 2.44
N VAL A 12 -21.68 4.12 1.99
CA VAL A 12 -21.21 3.40 0.81
C VAL A 12 -21.62 4.24 -0.41
N PRO A 13 -20.68 4.72 -1.25
CA PRO A 13 -21.03 5.47 -2.45
C PRO A 13 -21.98 4.63 -3.32
N GLU A 14 -23.07 5.24 -3.82
CA GLU A 14 -24.13 4.53 -4.58
C GLU A 14 -23.60 3.78 -5.82
N THR A 15 -22.41 4.12 -6.33
CA THR A 15 -21.73 3.38 -7.38
C THR A 15 -20.21 3.44 -7.24
N VAL A 16 -19.62 2.40 -6.65
CA VAL A 16 -18.18 2.15 -6.73
C VAL A 16 -17.91 1.33 -8.01
N PRO A 17 -17.01 1.75 -8.92
CA PRO A 17 -16.68 0.97 -10.11
C PRO A 17 -16.26 -0.46 -9.73
N GLU A 18 -16.63 -1.48 -10.51
CA GLU A 18 -16.29 -2.90 -10.22
C GLU A 18 -14.78 -3.16 -10.03
N THR A 19 -13.93 -2.27 -10.55
CA THR A 19 -12.48 -2.31 -10.43
C THR A 19 -11.94 -1.80 -9.09
N VAL A 20 -12.76 -1.16 -8.27
CA VAL A 20 -12.36 -0.56 -6.99
C VAL A 20 -12.69 -1.52 -5.85
N ARG A 21 -11.65 -1.98 -5.16
CA ARG A 21 -11.83 -2.74 -3.91
C ARG A 21 -12.32 -1.82 -2.81
N VAL A 22 -13.49 -2.13 -2.26
CA VAL A 22 -14.02 -1.48 -1.05
C VAL A 22 -13.55 -2.25 0.17
N ILE A 23 -13.05 -1.53 1.17
CA ILE A 23 -12.75 -2.07 2.50
C ILE A 23 -13.75 -1.47 3.47
N GLU A 24 -14.62 -2.32 4.00
CA GLU A 24 -15.50 -1.97 5.12
C GLU A 24 -14.80 -2.35 6.43
N ALA A 25 -14.70 -1.42 7.36
CA ALA A 25 -14.03 -1.64 8.64
C ALA A 25 -14.81 -0.99 9.78
N ASP A 26 -14.95 -1.74 10.88
CA ASP A 26 -15.51 -1.31 12.16
C ASP A 26 -14.40 -1.07 13.22
N GLY A 27 -13.15 -0.96 12.76
CA GLY A 27 -11.97 -0.77 13.60
C GLY A 27 -10.81 -0.14 12.81
N PRO A 28 -9.58 -0.12 13.37
CA PRO A 28 -8.45 0.52 12.73
C PRO A 28 -8.11 -0.05 11.35
N VAL A 29 -7.71 0.84 10.44
CA VAL A 29 -7.24 0.54 9.09
C VAL A 29 -5.79 0.98 8.97
N LEU A 30 -4.96 0.16 8.34
CA LEU A 30 -3.57 0.52 8.03
C LEU A 30 -3.45 0.93 6.57
N VAL A 31 -3.07 2.17 6.32
CA VAL A 31 -2.72 2.67 4.99
C VAL A 31 -1.21 2.89 4.96
N PHE A 32 -0.53 2.27 4.01
CA PHE A 32 0.92 2.33 3.87
C PHE A 32 1.30 2.26 2.39
N GLY A 33 2.57 2.49 2.06
CA GLY A 33 3.09 2.38 0.70
C GLY A 33 4.59 2.66 0.71
N GLY A 34 5.20 2.79 -0.46
CA GLY A 34 6.63 3.10 -0.53
C GLY A 34 7.46 2.06 0.22
N CYS A 35 7.14 0.77 0.03
CA CYS A 35 8.03 -0.28 0.54
C CYS A 35 9.40 -0.14 -0.10
N TYR A 36 9.44 0.33 -1.36
CA TYR A 36 10.65 0.65 -2.10
C TYR A 36 11.68 -0.47 -2.01
N SER A 37 11.24 -1.73 -2.10
CA SER A 37 12.10 -2.92 -2.01
C SER A 37 12.87 -3.08 -0.69
N ASN A 38 12.42 -2.43 0.38
CA ASN A 38 12.97 -2.56 1.73
C ASN A 38 12.21 -3.65 2.50
N LEU A 39 12.66 -4.90 2.34
CA LEU A 39 12.01 -6.07 2.93
C LEU A 39 11.94 -6.02 4.46
N GLN A 40 12.97 -5.47 5.10
CA GLN A 40 13.08 -5.35 6.54
C GLN A 40 12.01 -4.39 7.07
N ALA A 41 11.85 -3.23 6.44
CA ALA A 41 10.81 -2.26 6.78
C ALA A 41 9.41 -2.82 6.52
N THR A 42 9.19 -3.50 5.37
CA THR A 42 7.89 -4.13 5.07
C THR A 42 7.54 -5.18 6.12
N ARG A 43 8.48 -6.04 6.53
CA ARG A 43 8.26 -7.03 7.59
C ARG A 43 7.94 -6.38 8.94
N ALA A 44 8.71 -5.37 9.34
CA ALA A 44 8.48 -4.66 10.59
C ALA A 44 7.10 -4.00 10.63
N LEU A 45 6.65 -3.42 9.51
CA LEU A 45 5.31 -2.86 9.38
C LEU A 45 4.22 -3.94 9.57
N LEU A 46 4.34 -5.09 8.91
CA LEU A 46 3.37 -6.18 9.06
C LEU A 46 3.36 -6.77 10.48
N GLU A 47 4.52 -6.86 11.14
CA GLU A 47 4.60 -7.25 12.55
C GLU A 47 3.91 -6.24 13.46
N ALA A 48 4.09 -4.95 13.23
CA ALA A 48 3.40 -3.90 13.97
C ALA A 48 1.89 -3.98 13.76
N ALA A 49 1.43 -4.16 12.52
CA ALA A 49 0.02 -4.32 12.20
C ALA A 49 -0.60 -5.51 12.95
N ARG A 50 0.10 -6.65 12.96
CA ARG A 50 -0.28 -7.84 13.75
C ARG A 50 -0.35 -7.53 15.24
N ALA A 51 0.63 -6.82 15.79
CA ALA A 51 0.65 -6.44 17.21
C ALA A 51 -0.51 -5.51 17.60
N HIS A 52 -0.97 -4.69 16.66
CA HIS A 52 -2.15 -3.82 16.81
C HIS A 52 -3.48 -4.51 16.47
N GLY A 53 -3.47 -5.80 16.12
CA GLY A 53 -4.68 -6.55 15.77
C GLY A 53 -5.34 -6.08 14.47
N ILE A 54 -4.57 -5.48 13.55
CA ILE A 54 -5.05 -5.06 12.24
C ILE A 54 -4.84 -6.23 11.27
N PRO A 55 -5.89 -6.86 10.74
CA PRO A 55 -5.76 -7.98 9.81
C PRO A 55 -5.56 -7.47 8.37
N PRO A 56 -5.01 -8.29 7.44
CA PRO A 56 -4.69 -7.87 6.07
C PRO A 56 -5.86 -7.28 5.27
N GLU A 57 -7.09 -7.72 5.55
CA GLU A 57 -8.32 -7.22 4.92
C GLU A 57 -8.61 -5.75 5.25
N ARG A 58 -7.99 -5.22 6.32
CA ARG A 58 -8.03 -3.80 6.72
C ARG A 58 -6.72 -3.07 6.43
N MET A 59 -5.94 -3.58 5.49
CA MET A 59 -4.71 -2.94 5.03
C MET A 59 -4.82 -2.50 3.58
N ILE A 60 -4.31 -1.30 3.30
CA ILE A 60 -4.22 -0.72 1.96
C ILE A 60 -2.77 -0.34 1.70
N CYS A 61 -2.16 -0.94 0.67
CA CYS A 61 -0.90 -0.51 0.11
C CYS A 61 -1.15 0.52 -1.00
N THR A 62 -0.53 1.69 -0.95
CA THR A 62 -0.69 2.75 -1.96
C THR A 62 0.25 2.59 -3.15
N GLY A 63 0.96 1.45 -3.25
CA GLY A 63 1.91 1.17 -4.32
C GLY A 63 3.36 1.49 -3.94
N ASP A 64 4.20 1.53 -4.96
CA ASP A 64 5.66 1.64 -4.88
C ASP A 64 6.26 0.59 -3.94
N VAL A 65 5.82 -0.64 -4.18
CA VAL A 65 6.34 -1.80 -3.48
C VAL A 65 7.77 -2.05 -3.95
N VAL A 66 8.04 -1.79 -5.23
CA VAL A 66 9.38 -1.86 -5.84
C VAL A 66 9.94 -0.48 -6.16
N ALA A 67 11.24 -0.29 -5.89
CA ALA A 67 12.03 0.89 -6.27
C ALA A 67 13.51 0.61 -5.93
N TYR A 68 14.22 1.57 -5.31
CA TYR A 68 15.66 1.60 -5.08
C TYR A 68 16.22 0.66 -3.98
N GLY A 69 15.39 -0.06 -3.24
CA GLY A 69 15.84 -1.02 -2.22
C GLY A 69 16.30 -2.36 -2.80
N ALA A 70 16.85 -3.21 -1.93
CA ALA A 70 17.60 -4.41 -2.37
C ALA A 70 16.74 -5.62 -2.77
N ASP A 71 15.51 -5.74 -2.28
CA ASP A 71 14.72 -6.99 -2.34
C ASP A 71 13.33 -6.82 -2.99
N PRO A 72 13.24 -6.33 -4.24
CA PRO A 72 11.97 -5.98 -4.89
C PRO A 72 11.00 -7.16 -4.99
N GLN A 73 11.49 -8.32 -5.43
CA GLN A 73 10.67 -9.52 -5.59
C GLN A 73 10.12 -10.03 -4.26
N ALA A 74 10.93 -9.98 -3.19
CA ALA A 74 10.51 -10.44 -1.88
C ALA A 74 9.46 -9.50 -1.26
N CYS A 75 9.59 -8.19 -1.42
CA CYS A 75 8.54 -7.22 -1.04
C CYS A 75 7.24 -7.50 -1.80
N ALA A 76 7.30 -7.63 -3.13
CA ALA A 76 6.12 -7.90 -3.94
C ALA A 76 5.43 -9.23 -3.58
N ALA A 77 6.21 -10.28 -3.35
CA ALA A 77 5.69 -11.55 -2.87
C ALA A 77 5.03 -11.41 -1.49
N LEU A 78 5.68 -10.72 -0.55
CA LEU A 78 5.16 -10.54 0.80
C LEU A 78 3.80 -9.83 0.83
N ILE A 79 3.65 -8.74 0.07
CA ILE A 79 2.37 -8.02 -0.03
C ILE A 79 1.29 -8.89 -0.67
N ARG A 80 1.63 -9.59 -1.77
CA ARG A 80 0.70 -10.48 -2.49
C ARG A 80 0.25 -11.66 -1.65
N ASP A 81 1.17 -12.31 -0.94
CA ASP A 81 0.89 -13.51 -0.15
C ASP A 81 0.01 -13.19 1.08
N HIS A 82 0.05 -11.96 1.58
CA HIS A 82 -0.87 -11.47 2.61
C HIS A 82 -2.24 -11.03 2.06
N GLY A 83 -2.43 -11.00 0.74
CA GLY A 83 -3.70 -10.61 0.12
C GLY A 83 -4.05 -9.12 0.27
N ILE A 84 -3.08 -8.26 0.58
CA ILE A 84 -3.30 -6.83 0.88
C ILE A 84 -3.79 -6.09 -0.37
N ALA A 85 -4.86 -5.30 -0.22
CA ALA A 85 -5.35 -4.44 -1.29
C ALA A 85 -4.27 -3.42 -1.66
N THR A 86 -3.89 -3.37 -2.94
CA THR A 86 -2.76 -2.54 -3.40
C THR A 86 -3.15 -1.70 -4.60
N VAL A 87 -2.90 -0.39 -4.51
CA VAL A 87 -2.95 0.53 -5.65
C VAL A 87 -1.65 0.39 -6.44
N MET A 88 -1.73 0.46 -7.76
CA MET A 88 -0.54 0.41 -8.62
C MET A 88 0.26 1.72 -8.47
N GLY A 89 1.51 1.63 -8.02
CA GLY A 89 2.43 2.76 -7.97
C GLY A 89 3.07 3.02 -9.34
N ASN A 90 3.79 4.15 -9.48
CA ASN A 90 4.38 4.53 -10.77
C ASN A 90 5.48 3.54 -11.19
N CYS A 91 6.23 2.99 -10.22
CA CYS A 91 7.24 1.99 -10.52
C CYS A 91 6.61 0.70 -11.06
N GLU A 92 5.49 0.26 -10.48
CA GLU A 92 4.76 -0.91 -10.98
C GLU A 92 4.13 -0.67 -12.36
N GLU A 93 3.58 0.53 -12.61
CA GLU A 93 3.04 0.91 -13.92
C GLU A 93 4.12 0.85 -15.01
N GLN A 94 5.27 1.48 -14.77
CA GLN A 94 6.37 1.52 -15.72
C GLN A 94 6.97 0.14 -15.97
N LEU A 95 7.11 -0.69 -14.93
CA LEU A 95 7.55 -2.08 -15.09
C LEU A 95 6.54 -2.90 -15.90
N GLY A 96 5.24 -2.72 -15.64
CA GLY A 96 4.17 -3.37 -16.40
C GLY A 96 4.16 -2.97 -17.88
N ALA A 97 4.53 -1.72 -18.18
CA ALA A 97 4.68 -1.20 -19.53
C ALA A 97 6.03 -1.54 -20.20
N GLY A 98 7.01 -2.07 -19.46
CA GLY A 98 8.37 -2.27 -19.97
C GLY A 98 9.08 -0.96 -20.31
N ALA A 99 8.75 0.12 -19.59
CA ALA A 99 9.33 1.43 -19.80
C ALA A 99 10.81 1.48 -19.39
N ALA A 100 11.54 2.47 -19.92
CA ALA A 100 12.97 2.61 -19.68
C ALA A 100 13.32 3.32 -18.36
N ASP A 101 12.33 3.96 -17.72
CA ASP A 101 12.49 4.73 -16.49
C ASP A 101 11.38 4.44 -15.48
N CYS A 102 11.61 4.78 -14.21
CA CYS A 102 10.64 4.55 -13.14
C CYS A 102 9.43 5.50 -13.17
N GLY A 103 9.39 6.53 -14.04
CA GLY A 103 8.31 7.51 -14.09
C GLY A 103 8.24 8.44 -12.87
N CYS A 104 9.23 8.40 -11.98
CA CYS A 104 9.21 9.10 -10.70
C CYS A 104 9.30 10.64 -10.84
N GLY A 105 9.72 11.14 -12.01
CA GLY A 105 9.77 12.58 -12.30
C GLY A 105 10.68 13.39 -11.38
N PHE A 106 11.76 12.78 -10.87
CA PHE A 106 12.66 13.46 -9.94
C PHE A 106 13.32 14.68 -10.58
N THR A 107 13.49 15.73 -9.79
CA THR A 107 14.25 16.90 -10.23
C THR A 107 15.70 16.51 -10.44
N GLU A 108 16.27 16.92 -11.57
CA GLU A 108 17.67 16.66 -11.92
C GLU A 108 18.61 17.08 -10.80
N GLY A 109 19.51 16.18 -10.40
CA GLY A 109 20.48 16.40 -9.35
C GLY A 109 19.92 16.30 -7.93
N SER A 110 18.64 16.00 -7.74
CA SER A 110 18.07 15.69 -6.42
C SER A 110 18.67 14.41 -5.84
N SER A 111 18.54 14.21 -4.52
CA SER A 111 19.01 12.98 -3.88
C SER A 111 18.35 11.74 -4.46
N CYS A 112 17.07 11.82 -4.82
CA CYS A 112 16.33 10.70 -5.39
C CYS A 112 16.77 10.42 -6.84
N ASP A 113 17.01 11.46 -7.63
CA ASP A 113 17.55 11.33 -9.00
C ASP A 113 18.91 10.62 -9.03
N ARG A 114 19.78 10.86 -8.03
CA ARG A 114 21.09 10.20 -7.93
C ARG A 114 21.03 8.73 -7.50
N LEU A 115 19.90 8.30 -6.94
CA LEU A 115 19.72 6.96 -6.39
C LEU A 115 18.77 6.09 -7.25
N ALA A 116 18.20 6.67 -8.31
CA ALA A 116 17.29 6.02 -9.24
C ALA A 116 18.01 5.10 -10.22
#